data_AF-A0A817PS18-F1
#
_entry.id   AF-A0A817PS18-F1
#
_cell.length_a   1.000
_cell.length_b   1.000
_cell.length_c   1.000
_cell.angle_alpha   90.00
_cell.angle_beta   90.00
_cell.angle_gamma   90.00
#
_symmetry.space_group_name_H-M   'P 1'
#
loop_
_entity.id
_entity.type
_entity.pdbx_description
1 polymer ?
#
loop_
_entity_poly.entity_id
_entity_poly.type
_entity_poly.pdbx_seq_one_letter_code
_entity_poly.pdbx_strand_id
1 'polypeptide(L)'
;MLSIISPAKSQNFLLPIIDMPSTPPHFINETRYILQICQNLSQNQIKQLMHVSDKIAALNYKRFQDFDNQITKQAIFAYNGDVYDNIVKSNDVDHENSKRLEEAIEKVSSSNDKHGFEGEEKMNVIKKLPLKSESNQELSYISRFIMENIIDYLKFLGRFNIQFFQTIGPSINKYVNIILLFMHDESHLGNPHLRATLAEALETILPPKQHGNSRTLNSSFAETIFKEHSLIEHLLRVLLHVFVLIELTG
;
A
#
# COMPACT_ATOMS: atom_id res chain seq x y z
N MET A 1 -10.36 -0.96 11.19
CA MET A 1 -9.52 -1.71 10.23
C MET A 1 -9.36 -0.83 9.00
N LEU A 2 -8.14 -0.60 8.53
CA LEU A 2 -7.85 0.18 7.33
C LEU A 2 -7.26 -0.77 6.28
N SER A 3 -7.87 -0.83 5.10
CA SER A 3 -7.36 -1.60 3.96
C SER A 3 -6.83 -0.63 2.91
N ILE A 4 -5.67 -0.93 2.34
CA ILE A 4 -5.04 -0.14 1.27
C ILE A 4 -4.98 -1.03 0.03
N ILE A 5 -5.48 -0.51 -1.09
CA ILE A 5 -5.51 -1.21 -2.39
C ILE A 5 -4.85 -0.35 -3.47
N SER A 6 -4.14 -0.98 -4.40
CA SER A 6 -3.49 -0.29 -5.53
C SER A 6 -4.52 0.27 -6.49
N PRO A 7 -4.39 1.53 -6.94
CA PRO A 7 -5.19 2.04 -8.05
C PRO A 7 -4.90 1.22 -9.32
N ALA A 8 -5.94 0.96 -10.12
CA ALA A 8 -5.76 0.31 -11.41
C ALA A 8 -5.29 1.31 -12.49
N LYS A 9 -4.46 0.86 -13.44
CA LYS A 9 -4.06 1.66 -14.61
C LYS A 9 -5.26 1.99 -15.52
N SER A 10 -6.24 1.09 -15.60
CA SER A 10 -7.44 1.23 -16.41
C SER A 10 -8.59 1.86 -15.62
N GLN A 11 -9.39 2.68 -16.29
CA GLN A 11 -10.54 3.36 -15.69
C GLN A 11 -11.78 3.20 -16.56
N ASN A 12 -12.96 3.08 -15.94
CA ASN A 12 -14.25 2.93 -16.61
C ASN A 12 -15.31 3.90 -16.06
N PHE A 13 -15.51 4.98 -16.79
CA PHE A 13 -16.53 6.00 -16.49
C PHE A 13 -17.89 5.73 -17.17
N LEU A 14 -18.02 4.63 -17.93
CA LEU A 14 -19.23 4.31 -18.70
C LEU A 14 -20.25 3.47 -17.93
N LEU A 15 -19.81 2.74 -16.90
CA LEU A 15 -20.73 1.95 -16.07
C LEU A 15 -21.72 2.87 -15.34
N PRO A 16 -23.01 2.49 -15.28
CA PRO A 16 -24.05 3.31 -14.66
C PRO A 16 -23.66 3.65 -13.22
N ILE A 17 -23.97 4.88 -12.82
CA ILE A 17 -23.71 5.37 -11.47
C ILE A 17 -24.61 4.56 -10.53
N ILE A 18 -24.01 3.75 -9.68
CA ILE A 18 -24.72 3.16 -8.54
C ILE A 18 -24.98 4.32 -7.59
N ASP A 19 -26.24 4.49 -7.19
CA ASP A 19 -26.67 5.57 -6.29
C ASP A 19 -26.13 5.30 -4.87
N MET A 20 -24.87 5.64 -4.68
CA MET A 20 -24.12 5.49 -3.43
C MET A 20 -23.50 6.84 -3.07
N PRO A 21 -23.44 7.18 -1.77
CA PRO A 21 -22.84 8.42 -1.31
C PRO A 21 -21.39 8.54 -1.79
N SER A 22 -21.03 9.72 -2.31
CA SER A 22 -19.67 10.06 -2.73
C SER A 22 -19.04 10.99 -1.71
N THR A 23 -17.74 10.86 -1.49
CA THR A 23 -16.95 11.76 -0.63
C THR A 23 -15.92 12.51 -1.47
N PRO A 24 -15.61 13.77 -1.12
CA PRO A 24 -14.54 14.51 -1.79
C PRO A 24 -13.18 13.89 -1.47
N PRO A 25 -12.19 14.02 -2.38
CA PRO A 25 -10.83 13.57 -2.11
C PRO A 25 -10.19 14.39 -0.99
N HIS A 26 -9.52 13.71 -0.06
CA HIS A 26 -8.90 14.34 1.12
C HIS A 26 -7.69 15.22 0.77
N PHE A 27 -6.91 14.84 -0.26
CA PHE A 27 -5.65 15.50 -0.65
C PHE A 27 -5.80 16.40 -1.88
N ILE A 28 -6.79 17.29 -1.86
CA ILE A 28 -7.10 18.13 -3.03
C ILE A 28 -5.99 19.14 -3.31
N ASN A 29 -5.34 19.70 -2.28
CA ASN A 29 -4.29 20.69 -2.43
C ASN A 29 -3.03 20.09 -3.09
N GLU A 30 -2.63 18.90 -2.65
CA GLU A 30 -1.52 18.14 -3.21
C GLU A 30 -1.82 17.71 -4.65
N THR A 31 -3.07 17.29 -4.91
CA THR A 31 -3.54 16.98 -6.26
C THR A 31 -3.37 18.18 -7.19
N ARG A 32 -3.75 19.39 -6.74
CA ARG A 32 -3.59 20.63 -7.50
C ARG A 32 -2.13 20.97 -7.76
N TYR A 33 -1.25 20.81 -6.77
CA TYR A 33 0.18 21.04 -6.92
C TYR A 33 0.80 20.13 -7.99
N ILE A 34 0.49 18.82 -7.93
CA ILE A 34 0.97 17.85 -8.94
C ILE A 34 0.39 18.16 -10.32
N LEU A 35 -0.90 18.52 -10.39
CA LEU A 35 -1.57 18.87 -11.63
C LEU A 35 -0.89 20.06 -12.33
N GLN A 36 -0.52 21.11 -11.59
CA GLN A 36 0.19 22.27 -12.15
C GLN A 36 1.52 21.87 -12.79
N ILE A 37 2.26 20.95 -12.17
CA ILE A 37 3.50 20.42 -12.75
C ILE A 37 3.18 19.64 -14.04
N CYS A 38 2.21 18.73 -13.98
CA CYS A 38 1.81 17.90 -15.12
C CYS A 38 1.29 18.72 -16.31
N GLN A 39 0.57 19.83 -16.07
CA GLN A 39 0.07 20.73 -17.12
C GLN A 39 1.19 21.46 -17.88
N ASN A 40 2.36 21.62 -17.27
CA ASN A 40 3.54 22.22 -17.91
C ASN A 40 4.39 21.21 -18.72
N LEU A 41 4.06 19.91 -18.67
CA LEU A 41 4.79 18.88 -19.41
C LEU A 41 4.25 18.73 -20.83
N SER A 42 5.14 18.62 -21.81
CA SER A 42 4.79 18.22 -23.17
C SER A 42 4.38 16.74 -23.24
N GLN A 43 3.65 16.35 -24.29
CA GLN A 43 3.29 14.95 -24.54
C GLN A 43 4.50 14.02 -24.56
N ASN A 44 5.61 14.47 -25.17
CA ASN A 44 6.87 13.71 -25.21
C ASN A 44 7.49 13.53 -23.81
N GLN A 45 7.46 14.58 -22.98
CA GLN A 45 7.94 14.49 -21.59
C GLN A 45 7.07 13.55 -20.77
N ILE A 46 5.73 13.60 -20.93
CA ILE A 46 4.81 12.67 -20.27
C ILE A 46 5.09 11.23 -20.71
N LYS A 47 5.28 11.00 -22.01
CA LYS A 47 5.63 9.68 -22.56
C LYS A 47 6.89 9.11 -21.91
N GLN A 48 7.95 9.91 -21.85
CA GLN A 48 9.23 9.52 -21.26
C GLN A 48 9.13 9.29 -19.75
N LEU A 49 8.44 10.20 -19.05
CA LEU A 49 8.26 10.14 -17.60
C LEU A 49 7.45 8.91 -17.17
N MET A 50 6.38 8.59 -17.91
CA MET A 50 5.46 7.51 -17.54
C MET A 50 5.77 6.18 -18.23
N HIS A 51 6.75 6.15 -19.14
CA HIS A 51 7.09 4.97 -19.96
C HIS A 51 5.89 4.37 -20.71
N VAL A 52 5.04 5.23 -21.30
CA VAL A 52 3.81 4.83 -22.01
C VAL A 52 3.90 5.02 -23.53
N SER A 53 2.93 4.47 -24.28
CA SER A 53 2.82 4.70 -25.72
C SER A 53 2.39 6.14 -26.05
N ASP A 54 2.62 6.58 -27.29
CA ASP A 54 2.20 7.92 -27.76
C ASP A 54 0.69 8.15 -27.58
N LYS A 55 -0.12 7.11 -27.83
CA LYS A 55 -1.57 7.16 -27.65
C LYS A 55 -1.95 7.46 -26.21
N ILE A 56 -1.31 6.80 -25.25
CA ILE A 56 -1.58 6.99 -23.81
C ILE A 56 -1.02 8.32 -23.32
N ALA A 57 0.15 8.73 -23.82
CA ALA A 57 0.73 10.03 -23.50
C ALA A 57 -0.17 11.19 -23.96
N ALA A 58 -0.69 11.12 -25.19
CA ALA A 58 -1.64 12.11 -25.72
C ALA A 58 -2.95 12.15 -24.91
N LEU A 59 -3.46 10.97 -24.51
CA LEU A 59 -4.64 10.85 -23.65
C LEU A 59 -4.40 11.51 -22.28
N ASN A 60 -3.29 11.20 -21.62
CA ASN A 60 -2.96 11.75 -20.30
C ASN A 60 -2.66 13.25 -20.36
N TYR A 61 -2.00 13.73 -21.40
CA TYR A 61 -1.83 15.16 -21.63
C TYR A 61 -3.19 15.88 -21.68
N LYS A 62 -4.12 15.37 -22.50
CA LYS A 62 -5.48 15.94 -22.56
C LYS A 62 -6.17 15.90 -21.20
N ARG A 63 -6.03 14.80 -20.45
CA ARG A 63 -6.58 14.69 -19.10
C ARG A 63 -6.02 15.74 -18.14
N PHE A 64 -4.72 16.01 -18.17
CA PHE A 64 -4.14 17.04 -17.30
C PHE A 64 -4.60 18.45 -17.69
N GLN A 65 -4.71 18.76 -18.98
CA GLN A 65 -5.21 20.06 -19.42
C GLN A 65 -6.69 20.28 -19.08
N ASP A 66 -7.49 19.22 -19.15
CA ASP A 66 -8.95 19.28 -18.98
C ASP A 66 -9.43 18.73 -17.63
N PHE A 67 -8.55 18.68 -16.62
CA PHE A 67 -8.78 17.97 -15.35
C PHE A 67 -10.10 18.34 -14.66
N ASP A 68 -10.44 19.62 -14.63
CA ASP A 68 -11.63 20.14 -13.93
C ASP A 68 -12.96 19.84 -14.63
N ASN A 69 -12.94 19.53 -15.93
CA ASN A 69 -14.16 19.28 -16.71
C ASN A 69 -14.40 17.78 -16.94
N GLN A 70 -13.60 16.90 -16.33
CA GLN A 70 -13.76 15.46 -16.47
C GLN A 70 -14.98 14.95 -15.71
N ILE A 71 -15.53 13.84 -16.21
CA ILE A 71 -16.57 13.09 -15.51
C ILE A 71 -15.98 12.57 -14.20
N THR A 72 -16.59 12.95 -13.07
CA THR A 72 -16.22 12.45 -11.74
C THR A 72 -17.00 11.20 -11.40
N LYS A 73 -16.34 10.22 -10.78
CA LYS A 73 -16.94 8.98 -10.30
C LYS A 73 -16.21 8.52 -9.04
N GLN A 74 -16.90 7.81 -8.14
CA GLN A 74 -16.28 7.27 -6.92
C GLN A 74 -15.13 6.34 -7.32
N ALA A 75 -13.97 6.47 -6.65
CA ALA A 75 -12.74 5.78 -7.05
C ALA A 75 -12.92 4.26 -7.17
N ILE A 76 -13.70 3.65 -6.26
CA ILE A 76 -13.96 2.20 -6.25
C ILE A 76 -14.70 1.71 -7.51
N PHE A 77 -15.50 2.55 -8.15
CA PHE A 77 -16.24 2.24 -9.37
C PHE A 77 -15.60 2.82 -10.64
N ALA A 78 -14.61 3.70 -10.48
CA ALA A 78 -13.87 4.31 -11.57
C ALA A 78 -12.69 3.45 -12.01
N TYR A 79 -11.98 2.81 -11.08
CA TYR A 79 -10.90 1.88 -11.41
C TYR A 79 -11.44 0.58 -11.98
N ASN A 80 -10.75 0.05 -13.00
CA ASN A 80 -11.12 -1.16 -13.72
C ASN A 80 -9.94 -2.15 -13.69
N GLY A 81 -10.19 -3.35 -13.18
CA GLY A 81 -9.21 -4.42 -13.05
C GLY A 81 -9.68 -5.49 -12.06
N ASP A 82 -9.06 -6.68 -12.07
CA ASP A 82 -9.56 -7.87 -11.36
C ASP A 82 -9.90 -7.64 -9.88
N VAL A 83 -9.07 -6.87 -9.16
CA VAL A 83 -9.32 -6.53 -7.74
C VAL A 83 -10.59 -5.70 -7.59
N TYR A 84 -10.77 -4.67 -8.41
CA TYR A 84 -11.91 -3.77 -8.37
C TYR A 84 -13.19 -4.46 -8.84
N ASP A 85 -13.10 -5.23 -9.93
CA ASP A 85 -14.21 -6.00 -10.46
C ASP A 85 -14.73 -7.01 -9.43
N ASN A 86 -13.84 -7.67 -8.70
CA ASN A 86 -14.23 -8.60 -7.64
C ASN A 86 -14.87 -7.89 -6.44
N ILE A 87 -14.36 -6.71 -6.04
CA ILE A 87 -14.97 -5.91 -4.97
C ILE A 87 -16.38 -5.49 -5.36
N VAL A 88 -16.56 -4.95 -6.56
CA VAL A 88 -17.88 -4.51 -7.05
C VAL A 88 -18.85 -5.69 -7.18
N LYS A 89 -18.42 -6.81 -7.77
CA LYS A 89 -19.25 -8.04 -7.88
C LYS A 89 -19.61 -8.63 -6.53
N SER A 90 -18.71 -8.58 -5.55
CA SER A 90 -18.98 -9.08 -4.19
C SER A 90 -20.01 -8.25 -3.44
N ASN A 91 -20.19 -6.98 -3.83
CA ASN A 91 -21.19 -6.08 -3.26
C ASN A 91 -22.56 -6.16 -3.96
N ASP A 92 -22.68 -6.85 -5.10
CA ASP A 92 -23.97 -7.18 -5.73
C ASP A 92 -24.73 -8.31 -5.01
N VAL A 93 -24.20 -8.79 -3.87
CA VAL A 93 -24.84 -9.77 -2.99
C VAL A 93 -25.18 -9.11 -1.64
N ASP A 94 -26.48 -8.92 -1.45
CA ASP A 94 -27.21 -8.55 -0.22
C ASP A 94 -27.22 -7.07 0.20
N HIS A 95 -28.44 -6.52 0.26
CA HIS A 95 -28.84 -5.22 0.85
C HIS A 95 -28.28 -4.97 2.27
N GLU A 96 -27.77 -6.00 2.94
CA GLU A 96 -27.21 -5.93 4.29
C GLU A 96 -25.75 -5.42 4.32
N ASN A 97 -24.98 -5.59 3.23
CA ASN A 97 -23.59 -5.12 3.15
C ASN A 97 -23.48 -3.60 2.87
N SER A 98 -24.40 -3.04 2.09
CA SER A 98 -24.44 -1.60 1.78
C SER A 98 -24.63 -0.77 3.04
N LYS A 99 -25.52 -1.22 3.94
CA LYS A 99 -25.80 -0.56 5.22
C LYS A 99 -24.59 -0.58 6.17
N ARG A 100 -23.82 -1.67 6.15
CA ARG A 100 -22.57 -1.79 6.94
C ARG A 100 -21.45 -0.90 6.41
N LEU A 101 -21.37 -0.72 5.10
CA LEU A 101 -20.41 0.18 4.47
C LEU A 101 -20.75 1.64 4.79
N GLU A 102 -22.03 2.00 4.73
CA GLU A 102 -22.54 3.32 5.15
C GLU A 102 -22.28 3.59 6.63
N GLU A 103 -22.61 2.65 7.53
CA GLU A 103 -22.33 2.79 8.96
C GLU A 103 -20.83 2.90 9.27
N ALA A 104 -19.96 2.23 8.50
CA ALA A 104 -18.51 2.33 8.65
C ALA A 104 -17.97 3.67 8.16
N ILE A 105 -18.49 4.20 7.04
CA ILE A 105 -18.12 5.51 6.50
C ILE A 105 -18.64 6.64 7.41
N GLU A 106 -19.85 6.51 7.94
CA GLU A 106 -20.47 7.47 8.84
C GLU A 106 -19.76 7.51 10.19
N LYS A 107 -19.36 6.35 10.76
CA LYS A 107 -18.57 6.30 12.01
C LYS A 107 -17.17 6.91 11.86
N VAL A 108 -16.54 6.79 10.69
CA VAL A 108 -15.26 7.44 10.40
C VAL A 108 -15.43 8.95 10.24
N SER A 109 -16.54 9.40 9.63
CA SER A 109 -16.83 10.82 9.45
C SER A 109 -17.21 11.50 10.77
N SER A 110 -18.06 10.86 11.58
CA SER A 110 -18.54 11.38 12.87
C SER A 110 -17.55 11.25 14.04
N SER A 111 -16.57 10.34 13.98
CA SER A 111 -15.47 10.30 14.96
C SER A 111 -14.41 11.38 14.73
N ASN A 112 -14.32 11.94 13.53
CA ASN A 112 -13.29 12.93 13.19
C ASN A 112 -13.70 14.38 13.50
N ASP A 113 -14.98 14.64 13.80
CA ASP A 113 -15.45 15.98 14.19
C ASP A 113 -15.08 16.37 15.65
N LYS A 114 -14.57 15.42 16.46
CA LYS A 114 -14.22 15.69 17.88
C LYS A 114 -12.72 15.67 18.18
N HIS A 115 -11.91 15.25 17.23
CA HIS A 115 -10.47 15.44 17.28
C HIS A 115 -10.03 15.99 15.94
N GLY A 116 -10.02 17.33 15.85
CA GLY A 116 -9.22 18.00 14.85
C GLY A 116 -7.82 17.42 14.94
N PHE A 117 -7.45 16.62 13.93
CA PHE A 117 -6.05 16.33 13.69
C PHE A 117 -5.44 17.68 13.32
N GLU A 118 -4.85 18.35 14.31
CA GLU A 118 -3.95 19.49 14.14
C GLU A 118 -2.78 19.02 13.27
N GLY A 119 -3.01 19.03 11.96
CA GLY A 119 -2.12 18.54 10.92
C GLY A 119 -0.95 19.48 10.63
N GLU A 120 -0.90 20.64 11.25
CA GLU A 120 0.20 21.59 11.03
C GLU A 120 1.46 21.25 11.85
N GLU A 121 1.34 20.64 13.04
CA GLU A 121 2.52 20.42 13.90
C GLU A 121 3.19 19.04 13.77
N LYS A 122 2.53 18.03 13.19
CA LYS A 122 3.13 16.69 12.98
C LYS A 122 3.70 16.45 11.58
N MET A 123 3.72 17.46 10.71
CA MET A 123 4.33 17.35 9.38
C MET A 123 5.81 17.83 9.32
N ASN A 124 6.41 18.16 10.46
CA ASN A 124 7.87 18.34 10.57
C ASN A 124 8.65 17.01 10.51
N VAL A 125 7.99 15.85 10.48
CA VAL A 125 8.65 14.53 10.38
C VAL A 125 9.00 14.16 8.92
N ILE A 126 8.50 14.89 7.92
CA ILE A 126 8.84 14.67 6.49
C ILE A 126 9.97 15.61 6.02
N LYS A 127 10.84 16.06 6.94
CA LYS A 127 12.08 16.78 6.58
C LYS A 127 13.30 15.96 6.99
N LYS A 128 13.49 14.83 6.30
CA LYS A 128 14.78 14.22 5.94
C LYS A 128 14.52 12.93 5.17
N LEU A 129 14.42 13.04 3.85
CA LEU A 129 15.02 12.03 2.96
C LEU A 129 16.11 12.70 2.13
N PRO A 130 17.19 11.97 1.82
CA PRO A 130 17.40 10.55 2.09
C PRO A 130 18.10 10.32 3.44
N LEU A 131 17.81 9.21 4.11
CA LEU A 131 18.90 8.55 4.83
C LEU A 131 19.93 8.29 3.74
N LYS A 132 21.09 8.96 3.78
CA LYS A 132 22.24 8.48 3.02
C LYS A 132 22.50 7.08 3.56
N SER A 133 21.95 6.04 2.92
CA SER A 133 22.61 4.75 2.99
C SER A 133 23.89 4.99 2.22
N GLU A 134 25.02 5.06 2.95
CA GLU A 134 26.20 4.42 2.39
C GLU A 134 25.74 2.99 2.15
N SER A 135 25.28 2.70 0.92
CA SER A 135 24.73 1.40 0.58
C SER A 135 25.80 0.40 0.95
N ASN A 136 25.49 -0.45 1.92
CA ASN A 136 26.45 -1.39 2.41
C ASN A 136 26.53 -2.48 1.33
N GLN A 137 27.41 -2.26 0.34
CA GLN A 137 27.49 -3.07 -0.88
C GLN A 137 27.60 -4.57 -0.55
N GLU A 138 28.14 -4.89 0.62
CA GLU A 138 28.23 -6.23 1.17
C GLU A 138 26.88 -6.98 1.20
N LEU A 139 25.78 -6.30 1.49
CA LEU A 139 24.43 -6.90 1.54
C LEU A 139 23.89 -7.25 0.15
N SER A 140 24.35 -6.55 -0.90
CA SER A 140 23.97 -6.85 -2.29
C SER A 140 24.54 -8.19 -2.78
N TYR A 141 25.57 -8.73 -2.11
CA TYR A 141 26.13 -10.05 -2.42
C TYR A 141 25.35 -11.21 -1.81
N ILE A 142 24.38 -10.94 -0.93
CA ILE A 142 23.53 -12.00 -0.37
C ILE A 142 22.70 -12.58 -1.51
N SER A 143 22.89 -13.87 -1.76
CA SER A 143 22.22 -14.57 -2.85
C SER A 143 20.71 -14.50 -2.70
N ARG A 144 20.04 -14.19 -3.81
CA ARG A 144 18.58 -14.23 -3.94
C ARG A 144 17.98 -15.51 -3.36
N PHE A 145 18.63 -16.65 -3.61
CA PHE A 145 18.20 -17.96 -3.15
C PHE A 145 18.10 -18.03 -1.62
N ILE A 146 18.98 -17.36 -0.88
CA ILE A 146 18.93 -17.34 0.59
C ILE A 146 17.67 -16.60 1.05
N MET A 147 17.37 -15.45 0.43
CA MET A 147 16.17 -14.68 0.74
C MET A 147 14.89 -15.43 0.41
N GLU A 148 14.83 -16.08 -0.76
CA GLU A 148 13.69 -16.93 -1.16
C GLU A 148 13.44 -18.05 -0.14
N ASN A 149 14.49 -18.76 0.28
CA ASN A 149 14.35 -19.81 1.29
C ASN A 149 13.88 -19.29 2.65
N ILE A 150 14.37 -18.12 3.08
CA ILE A 150 13.90 -17.48 4.33
C ILE A 150 12.42 -17.15 4.22
N ILE A 151 11.99 -16.55 3.11
CA ILE A 151 10.59 -16.19 2.85
C ILE A 151 9.71 -17.44 2.85
N ASP A 152 10.09 -18.46 2.09
CA ASP A 152 9.33 -19.71 1.97
C ASP A 152 9.23 -20.43 3.32
N TYR A 153 10.31 -20.43 4.10
CA TYR A 153 10.31 -21.01 5.43
C TYR A 153 9.41 -20.24 6.40
N LEU A 154 9.44 -18.90 6.39
CA LEU A 154 8.55 -18.08 7.22
C LEU A 154 7.08 -18.29 6.83
N LYS A 155 6.78 -18.36 5.52
CA LYS A 155 5.43 -18.65 5.00
C LYS A 155 4.98 -20.06 5.38
N PHE A 156 5.88 -21.04 5.32
CA PHE A 156 5.61 -22.40 5.78
C PHE A 156 5.28 -22.43 7.29
N LEU A 157 6.09 -21.78 8.12
CA LEU A 157 5.84 -21.68 9.55
C LEU A 157 4.51 -20.97 9.84
N GLY A 158 4.25 -19.84 9.18
CA GLY A 158 2.99 -19.11 9.31
C GLY A 158 1.75 -19.97 9.00
N ARG A 159 1.87 -20.90 8.04
CA ARG A 159 0.77 -21.79 7.63
C ARG A 159 0.62 -23.04 8.50
N PHE A 160 1.73 -23.66 8.90
CA PHE A 160 1.72 -25.00 9.49
C PHE A 160 2.14 -25.04 10.96
N ASN A 161 2.90 -24.05 11.45
CA ASN A 161 3.38 -24.02 12.83
C ASN A 161 3.61 -22.59 13.33
N ILE A 162 2.54 -21.79 13.38
CA ILE A 162 2.64 -20.38 13.72
C ILE A 162 3.12 -20.14 15.17
N GLN A 163 2.91 -21.11 16.06
CA GLN A 163 3.36 -21.01 17.46
C GLN A 163 4.85 -21.21 17.63
N PHE A 164 5.54 -21.74 16.61
CA PHE A 164 6.98 -21.75 16.59
C PHE A 164 7.58 -20.35 16.79
N PHE A 165 6.94 -19.31 16.24
CA PHE A 165 7.38 -17.92 16.40
C PHE A 165 7.45 -17.48 17.87
N GLN A 166 6.55 -17.99 18.72
CA GLN A 166 6.57 -17.73 20.16
C GLN A 166 7.75 -18.43 20.83
N THR A 167 8.08 -19.66 20.38
CA THR A 167 9.22 -20.43 20.89
C THR A 167 10.57 -19.75 20.60
N ILE A 168 10.71 -19.11 19.44
CA ILE A 168 11.94 -18.35 19.11
C ILE A 168 12.02 -17.03 19.88
N GLY A 169 10.90 -16.54 20.40
CA GLY A 169 10.79 -15.35 21.24
C GLY A 169 11.41 -14.10 20.58
N PRO A 170 12.28 -13.35 21.28
CA PRO A 170 12.83 -12.09 20.78
C PRO A 170 13.71 -12.25 19.53
N SER A 171 14.14 -13.47 19.20
CA SER A 171 14.91 -13.73 17.97
C SER A 171 14.09 -13.47 16.69
N ILE A 172 12.76 -13.42 16.79
CA ILE A 172 11.87 -13.01 15.70
C ILE A 172 12.25 -11.64 15.12
N ASN A 173 12.76 -10.74 15.96
CA ASN A 173 13.18 -9.39 15.57
C ASN A 173 14.33 -9.42 14.55
N LYS A 174 15.16 -10.46 14.55
CA LYS A 174 16.22 -10.62 13.53
C LYS A 174 15.60 -10.87 12.14
N TYR A 175 14.52 -11.62 12.06
CA TYR A 175 13.81 -11.87 10.81
C TYR A 175 13.06 -10.63 10.34
N VAL A 176 12.40 -9.91 11.25
CA VAL A 176 11.75 -8.62 10.94
C VAL A 176 12.78 -7.59 10.46
N ASN A 177 13.97 -7.52 11.07
CA ASN A 177 15.08 -6.70 10.58
C ASN A 177 15.49 -7.05 9.16
N ILE A 178 15.68 -8.35 8.84
CA ILE A 178 16.02 -8.79 7.49
C ILE A 178 14.92 -8.37 6.50
N ILE A 179 13.66 -8.61 6.83
CA ILE A 179 12.52 -8.21 5.99
C ILE A 179 12.55 -6.70 5.73
N LEU A 180 12.63 -5.87 6.78
CA LEU A 180 12.63 -4.42 6.66
C LEU A 180 13.83 -3.89 5.87
N LEU A 181 15.03 -4.42 6.13
CA LEU A 181 16.28 -3.97 5.51
C LEU A 181 16.31 -4.25 3.99
N PHE A 182 15.86 -5.44 3.58
CA PHE A 182 15.83 -5.86 2.17
C PHE A 182 14.61 -5.30 1.43
N MET A 183 13.51 -5.03 2.13
CA MET A 183 12.38 -4.30 1.55
C MET A 183 12.69 -2.81 1.37
N HIS A 184 13.53 -2.20 2.20
CA HIS A 184 13.77 -0.75 2.16
C HIS A 184 14.54 -0.30 0.91
N ASP A 185 15.68 -0.94 0.62
CA ASP A 185 16.66 -0.47 -0.35
C ASP A 185 16.78 -1.43 -1.55
N GLU A 186 16.63 -0.89 -2.76
CA GLU A 186 16.76 -1.63 -4.03
C GLU A 186 18.16 -2.17 -4.27
N SER A 187 19.19 -1.52 -3.71
CA SER A 187 20.58 -1.96 -3.88
C SER A 187 20.86 -3.30 -3.18
N HIS A 188 20.11 -3.65 -2.13
CA HIS A 188 20.21 -4.94 -1.46
C HIS A 188 19.45 -6.05 -2.22
N LEU A 189 18.31 -5.69 -2.82
CA LEU A 189 17.48 -6.64 -3.55
C LEU A 189 16.76 -6.00 -4.73
N GLY A 190 17.42 -5.99 -5.90
CA GLY A 190 16.89 -5.33 -7.09
C GLY A 190 15.61 -5.96 -7.66
N ASN A 191 15.20 -7.16 -7.23
CA ASN A 191 13.97 -7.78 -7.72
C ASN A 191 12.74 -7.26 -6.92
N PRO A 192 11.86 -6.45 -7.55
CA PRO A 192 10.69 -5.86 -6.89
C PRO A 192 9.66 -6.91 -6.44
N HIS A 193 9.48 -7.99 -7.21
CA HIS A 193 8.56 -9.07 -6.85
C HIS A 193 9.04 -9.85 -5.63
N LEU A 194 10.35 -10.06 -5.50
CA LEU A 194 10.90 -10.72 -4.31
C LEU A 194 10.82 -9.80 -3.07
N ARG A 195 10.88 -8.48 -3.26
CA ARG A 195 10.59 -7.52 -2.18
C ARG A 195 9.11 -7.53 -1.79
N ALA A 196 8.20 -7.76 -2.75
CA ALA A 196 6.79 -7.98 -2.47
C ALA A 196 6.55 -9.22 -1.61
N THR A 197 7.23 -10.33 -1.91
CA THR A 197 7.07 -11.57 -1.13
C THR A 197 7.69 -11.48 0.27
N LEU A 198 8.66 -10.58 0.50
CA LEU A 198 9.09 -10.20 1.86
C LEU A 198 7.97 -9.52 2.65
N ALA A 199 7.16 -8.66 2.00
CA ALA A 199 5.98 -8.06 2.63
C ALA A 199 4.94 -9.13 3.00
N GLU A 200 4.73 -10.14 2.14
CA GLU A 200 3.88 -11.28 2.45
C GLU A 200 4.43 -12.13 3.60
N ALA A 201 5.75 -12.32 3.70
CA ALA A 201 6.35 -13.01 4.84
C ALA A 201 6.09 -12.25 6.15
N LEU A 202 6.10 -10.92 6.13
CA LEU A 202 5.76 -10.10 7.29
C LEU A 202 4.32 -10.30 7.75
N GLU A 203 3.38 -10.56 6.82
CA GLU A 203 1.98 -10.82 7.14
C GLU A 203 1.83 -12.00 8.12
N THR A 204 2.71 -13.00 8.01
CA THR A 204 2.69 -14.17 8.92
C THR A 204 3.00 -13.84 10.37
N ILE A 205 3.63 -12.68 10.61
CA ILE A 205 4.06 -12.22 11.94
C ILE A 205 3.07 -11.19 12.49
N LEU A 206 2.14 -10.67 11.67
CA LEU A 206 1.16 -9.66 12.09
C LEU A 206 0.19 -10.22 13.16
N PRO A 207 -0.29 -9.36 14.09
CA PRO A 207 -1.32 -9.76 15.04
C PRO A 207 -2.56 -10.25 14.30
N PRO A 208 -3.15 -11.39 14.71
CA PRO A 208 -4.32 -11.90 14.04
C PRO A 208 -5.53 -11.00 14.25
N LYS A 209 -6.46 -11.06 13.29
CA LYS A 209 -7.77 -10.41 13.41
C LYS A 209 -8.54 -11.05 14.57
N GLN A 210 -9.19 -10.24 15.39
CA GLN A 210 -9.93 -10.62 16.61
C GLN A 210 -11.03 -11.69 16.42
N HIS A 211 -11.32 -12.09 15.18
CA HIS A 211 -12.20 -13.21 14.85
C HIS A 211 -11.48 -14.18 13.90
N GLY A 212 -11.05 -15.34 14.42
CA GLY A 212 -10.72 -16.47 13.56
C GLY A 212 -9.67 -17.44 14.11
N ASN A 213 -10.13 -18.61 14.54
CA ASN A 213 -9.46 -19.91 14.66
C ASN A 213 -8.12 -20.03 15.41
N SER A 214 -7.94 -21.20 16.04
CA SER A 214 -6.78 -21.65 16.84
C SER A 214 -5.41 -21.68 16.10
N ARG A 215 -5.33 -21.14 14.87
CA ARG A 215 -4.14 -21.15 13.99
C ARG A 215 -3.44 -19.79 13.89
N THR A 216 -3.65 -18.92 14.86
CA THR A 216 -3.13 -17.56 14.84
C THR A 216 -2.08 -17.33 15.94
N LEU A 217 -1.16 -16.42 15.67
CA LEU A 217 -0.15 -15.96 16.64
C LEU A 217 -0.86 -15.31 17.83
N ASN A 218 -0.34 -15.48 19.05
CA ASN A 218 -0.91 -14.78 20.19
C ASN A 218 -0.84 -13.26 19.94
N SER A 219 -2.00 -12.59 20.03
CA SER A 219 -2.13 -11.14 19.81
C SER A 219 -1.15 -10.35 20.68
N SER A 220 -0.92 -10.77 21.93
CA SER A 220 0.00 -10.05 22.81
C SER A 220 1.44 -10.12 22.31
N PHE A 221 1.92 -11.32 21.95
CA PHE A 221 3.27 -11.52 21.43
C PHE A 221 3.47 -10.82 20.10
N ALA A 222 2.51 -10.93 19.17
CA ALA A 222 2.56 -10.23 17.90
C ALA A 222 2.60 -8.72 18.11
N GLU A 223 1.73 -8.16 18.96
CA GLU A 223 1.76 -6.73 19.30
C GLU A 223 3.09 -6.28 19.91
N THR A 224 3.71 -7.10 20.76
CA THR A 224 5.03 -6.81 21.34
C THR A 224 6.08 -6.61 20.26
N ILE A 225 6.09 -7.44 19.21
CA ILE A 225 6.99 -7.27 18.07
C ILE A 225 6.80 -5.89 17.43
N PHE A 226 5.55 -5.48 17.16
CA PHE A 226 5.30 -4.20 16.49
C PHE A 226 5.43 -2.97 17.41
N LYS A 227 5.43 -3.13 18.73
CA LYS A 227 5.61 -2.03 19.69
C LYS A 227 7.07 -1.83 20.10
N GLU A 228 7.84 -2.92 20.22
CA GLU A 228 9.21 -2.86 20.76
C GLU A 228 10.30 -2.86 19.68
N HIS A 229 9.96 -3.22 18.44
CA HIS A 229 10.96 -3.35 17.38
C HIS A 229 11.50 -1.99 16.91
N SER A 230 12.82 -1.82 16.98
CA SER A 230 13.52 -0.55 16.75
C SER A 230 13.29 0.07 15.37
N LEU A 231 13.11 -0.74 14.32
CA LEU A 231 12.91 -0.26 12.95
C LEU A 231 11.44 -0.19 12.52
N ILE A 232 10.49 -0.45 13.41
CA ILE A 232 9.09 -0.60 13.02
C ILE A 232 8.45 0.70 12.53
N GLU A 233 8.94 1.86 12.98
CA GLU A 233 8.49 3.17 12.51
C GLU A 233 8.72 3.35 11.01
N HIS A 234 9.70 2.65 10.44
CA HIS A 234 9.99 2.69 9.01
C HIS A 234 9.10 1.76 8.19
N LEU A 235 8.38 0.82 8.82
CA LEU A 235 7.60 -0.19 8.13
C LEU A 235 6.59 0.41 7.15
N LEU A 236 5.81 1.39 7.59
CA LEU A 236 4.81 2.04 6.72
C LEU A 236 5.46 2.67 5.48
N ARG A 237 6.58 3.37 5.68
CA ARG A 237 7.34 3.99 4.59
C ARG A 237 7.88 2.94 3.61
N VAL A 238 8.43 1.86 4.14
CA VAL A 238 8.98 0.75 3.34
C VAL A 238 7.89 0.05 2.55
N LEU A 239 6.73 -0.21 3.15
CA LEU A 239 5.59 -0.82 2.47
C LEU A 239 5.08 0.06 1.33
N LEU A 240 4.90 1.37 1.57
CA LEU A 240 4.49 2.31 0.52
C LEU A 240 5.51 2.38 -0.62
N HIS A 241 6.81 2.32 -0.30
CA HIS A 241 7.86 2.32 -1.30
C HIS A 241 7.82 1.05 -2.17
N VAL A 242 7.77 -0.13 -1.56
CA VAL A 242 7.65 -1.41 -2.28
C VAL A 242 6.39 -1.45 -3.15
N PHE A 243 5.28 -0.95 -2.61
CA PHE A 243 4.00 -0.88 -3.30
C PHE A 243 4.06 -0.03 -4.59
N VAL A 244 4.67 1.16 -4.52
CA VAL A 244 4.84 2.02 -5.70
C VAL A 244 5.75 1.36 -6.74
N LEU A 245 6.83 0.70 -6.31
CA LEU A 245 7.81 0.11 -7.23
C LEU A 245 7.25 -1.05 -8.04
N ILE A 246 6.43 -1.90 -7.44
CA ILE A 246 5.82 -3.03 -8.16
C ILE A 246 4.97 -2.51 -9.33
N GLU A 247 4.27 -1.39 -9.15
CA GLU A 247 3.47 -0.80 -10.23
C GLU A 247 4.30 -0.20 -11.37
N LEU A 248 5.50 0.29 -11.07
CA LEU A 248 6.44 0.82 -12.05
C LEU A 248 7.18 -0.27 -12.85
N THR A 249 7.10 -1.53 -12.39
CA THR A 249 7.83 -2.66 -13.01
C THR A 249 7.01 -3.43 -14.06
N GLY A 250 5.76 -3.02 -14.31
CA GLY A 250 4.85 -3.59 -15.31
C GLY A 250 4.54 -2.67 -16.48
#